data_AF-T1BJ30-F1
#
_entry.id   AF-T1BJ30-F1
#
_cell.length_a   1.000
_cell.length_b   1.000
_cell.length_c   1.000
_cell.angle_alpha   90.00
_cell.angle_beta   90.00
_cell.angle_gamma   90.00
#
_symmetry.space_group_name_H-M   'P 1'
#
loop_
_entity.id
_entity.type
_entity.pdbx_description
1 polymer ?
#
loop_
_entity_poly.entity_id
_entity_poly.type
_entity_poly.pdbx_seq_one_letter_code
_entity_poly.pdbx_strand_id
1 'polypeptide(L)' 'PLADEINRAPPKVQSALLEAMQEYQITSERETHPLTRPFLVLATENPLELEGTYPLPEVQVDRFLLRLRVATR' A
#
# COMPACT_ATOMS: atom_id res chain seq x y z
N PRO A 1 4.16 3.88 7.93
CA PRO A 1 3.38 4.95 7.26
C PRO A 1 1.90 4.57 7.18
N LEU A 2 1.01 5.57 7.12
CA LEU A 2 -0.41 5.37 6.83
C LEU A 2 -0.65 5.72 5.36
N ALA A 3 -1.15 4.77 4.58
CA ALA A 3 -1.59 4.94 3.21
C ALA A 3 -3.12 4.94 3.19
N ASP A 4 -3.70 6.12 3.30
CA ASP A 4 -5.16 6.27 3.29
C ASP A 4 -5.70 6.10 1.87
N GLU A 5 -6.83 5.40 1.74
CA GLU A 5 -7.53 5.14 0.47
C GLU A 5 -6.58 4.65 -0.63
N ILE A 6 -5.79 3.61 -0.31
CA ILE A 6 -4.78 3.06 -1.23
C ILE A 6 -5.36 2.69 -2.60
N ASN A 7 -6.64 2.32 -2.64
CA ASN A 7 -7.38 2.02 -3.87
C ASN A 7 -7.64 3.25 -4.75
N ARG A 8 -7.44 4.50 -4.30
CA ARG A 8 -7.52 5.70 -5.16
C ARG A 8 -6.19 6.06 -5.83
N ALA A 9 -5.08 5.54 -5.31
CA ALA A 9 -3.78 5.76 -5.91
C ALA A 9 -3.66 5.01 -7.25
N PRO A 10 -3.02 5.58 -8.29
CA PRO A 10 -2.76 4.87 -9.53
C PRO A 10 -1.97 3.57 -9.27
N PRO A 11 -2.13 2.52 -10.10
CA PRO A 11 -1.48 1.21 -9.89
C PRO A 11 0.05 1.28 -9.74
N LYS A 12 0.69 2.24 -10.41
CA LYS A 12 2.13 2.48 -10.29
C LYS A 12 2.53 2.96 -8.88
N VAL A 13 1.71 3.81 -8.25
CA VAL A 13 1.95 4.33 -6.90
C VAL A 13 1.69 3.22 -5.87
N GLN A 14 0.63 2.44 -6.04
CA GLN A 14 0.37 1.25 -5.22
C GLN A 14 1.56 0.28 -5.28
N SER A 15 2.06 -0.01 -6.49
CA SER A 15 3.19 -0.93 -6.69
C SER A 15 4.47 -0.43 -6.00
N ALA A 16 4.77 0.87 -6.08
CA ALA A 16 5.93 1.46 -5.42
C ALA A 16 5.87 1.33 -3.88
N LEU A 17 4.70 1.51 -3.28
CA LEU A 17 4.51 1.28 -1.85
C LEU A 17 4.75 -0.18 -1.46
N LEU A 18 4.19 -1.12 -2.23
CA LEU A 18 4.33 -2.56 -1.98
C LEU A 18 5.76 -3.05 -2.18
N GLU A 19 6.48 -2.49 -3.15
CA GLU A 19 7.91 -2.75 -3.35
C GLU A 19 8.72 -2.25 -2.16
N ALA A 20 8.46 -1.04 -1.68
CA ALA A 20 9.09 -0.49 -0.48
C ALA A 20 8.83 -1.36 0.76
N MET A 21 7.62 -1.93 0.89
CA MET A 21 7.28 -2.87 1.95
C MET A 21 8.06 -4.18 1.87
N GLN A 22 8.24 -4.72 0.66
CA GLN A 22 8.88 -6.02 0.44
C GLN A 22 10.40 -5.93 0.54
N GLU A 23 10.98 -4.93 -0.12
CA GLU A 23 12.43 -4.79 -0.28
C GLU A 23 13.06 -3.96 0.85
N TYR A 24 12.24 -3.26 1.66
CA TYR A 24 12.70 -2.36 2.72
C TYR A 24 13.68 -1.30 2.21
N GLN A 25 13.48 -0.82 0.99
CA GLN A 25 14.28 0.22 0.36
C GLN A 25 13.43 1.01 -0.63
N ILE A 26 13.89 2.21 -0.97
CA ILE A 26 13.28 3.05 -2.00
C ILE A 26 14.37 3.54 -2.95
N THR A 27 14.04 3.67 -4.24
CA THR A 27 14.95 4.23 -5.23
C THR A 27 14.44 5.59 -5.71
N SER A 28 15.25 6.63 -5.54
CA SER A 28 14.98 7.98 -6.04
C SER A 28 16.22 8.51 -6.73
N GLU A 29 16.07 9.17 -7.88
CA GLU A 29 17.20 9.77 -8.62
C GLU A 29 18.40 8.83 -8.89
N ARG A 30 18.13 7.51 -9.03
CA ARG A 30 19.12 6.42 -9.17
C ARG A 30 19.90 6.06 -7.91
N GLU A 31 19.59 6.67 -6.78
CA GLU A 31 20.10 6.29 -5.47
C GLU A 31 19.06 5.41 -4.74
N THR A 32 19.54 4.33 -4.13
CA THR A 32 18.69 3.43 -3.33
C THR A 32 18.94 3.70 -1.86
N HIS A 33 17.89 4.02 -1.12
CA HIS A 33 17.94 4.31 0.30
C HIS A 33 17.24 3.20 1.09
N PRO A 34 17.88 2.60 2.10
CA PRO A 34 17.24 1.61 2.96
C PRO A 34 16.21 2.27 3.88
N LEU A 35 15.11 1.58 4.12
CA LEU A 35 14.10 1.99 5.10
C LEU A 35 14.52 1.58 6.50
N THR A 36 14.40 2.51 7.45
CA THR A 36 14.69 2.26 8.86
C THR A 36 13.73 1.21 9.43
N ARG A 37 14.27 0.25 10.20
CA ARG A 37 13.48 -0.78 10.88
C ARG A 37 13.18 -0.36 12.33
N PRO A 38 11.98 -0.65 12.86
CA PRO A 38 10.88 -1.37 12.21
C PRO A 38 10.14 -0.49 11.17
N PHE A 39 9.69 -1.12 10.09
CA PHE A 39 8.88 -0.48 9.06
C PHE A 39 7.52 -1.16 8.98
N LEU A 40 6.46 -0.43 9.35
CA LEU A 40 5.09 -0.92 9.35
C LEU A 40 4.22 -0.02 8.47
N VAL A 41 3.46 -0.63 7.57
CA VAL A 41 2.48 0.07 6.73
C VAL A 41 1.08 -0.29 7.19
N LEU A 42 0.25 0.73 7.40
CA LEU A 42 -1.18 0.61 7.52
C LEU A 42 -1.79 1.19 6.26
N ALA A 43 -2.65 0.43 5.60
CA ALA A 43 -3.37 0.88 4.41
C ALA A 43 -4.87 0.75 4.63
N THR A 44 -5.64 1.75 4.21
CA THR A 44 -7.11 1.70 4.24
C THR A 44 -7.63 1.61 2.82
N GLU A 45 -8.77 0.95 2.65
CA GLU A 45 -9.53 0.95 1.40
C GLU A 45 -10.97 1.37 1.71
N ASN A 46 -11.55 2.25 0.90
CA ASN A 46 -12.98 2.52 0.94
C ASN A 46 -13.66 1.67 -0.16
N PRO A 47 -14.34 0.57 0.19
CA PRO A 47 -14.93 -0.33 -0.79
C PRO A 47 -16.23 0.19 -1.41
N LEU A 48 -16.80 1.28 -0.88
CA LEU A 48 -18.07 1.83 -1.34
C LEU A 48 -17.91 2.80 -2.53
N GLU A 49 -16.71 3.37 -2.69
CA GLU A 49 -16.40 4.27 -3.79
C GLU A 49 -15.79 3.48 -4.95
N LEU A 50 -16.50 3.45 -6.08
CA LEU A 50 -16.05 2.75 -7.29
C LEU A 50 -15.46 3.69 -8.34
N GLU A 51 -15.89 4.96 -8.35
CA GLU A 51 -15.41 5.94 -9.32
C GLU A 51 -13.99 6.40 -8.99
N GLY A 52 -13.10 6.34 -10.00
CA GLY A 52 -11.71 6.78 -9.83
C GLY A 52 -10.88 5.87 -8.92
N THR A 53 -11.25 4.60 -8.79
CA THR A 53 -10.52 3.62 -7.98
C THR A 53 -9.86 2.53 -8.81
N TYR A 54 -8.78 1.99 -8.24
CA TYR A 54 -7.94 0.92 -8.74
C TYR A 54 -7.86 -0.13 -7.62
N PRO A 55 -8.72 -1.17 -7.64
CA PRO A 55 -8.70 -2.20 -6.60
C PRO A 55 -7.36 -2.93 -6.62
N LEU A 56 -6.85 -3.26 -5.43
CA LEU A 56 -5.64 -4.06 -5.34
C LEU A 56 -5.94 -5.49 -5.79
N PRO A 57 -5.16 -6.05 -6.74
CA PRO A 57 -5.20 -7.48 -7.04
C PRO A 57 -4.96 -8.33 -5.79
N GLU A 58 -5.55 -9.51 -5.72
CA GLU A 58 -5.41 -10.43 -4.57
C GLU A 58 -3.94 -10.67 -4.19
N VAL A 59 -3.09 -10.92 -5.19
CA VAL A 59 -1.64 -11.11 -5.01
C VAL A 59 -0.90 -9.91 -4.40
N GLN A 60 -1.48 -8.70 -4.46
CA GLN A 60 -0.94 -7.51 -3.80
C GLN A 60 -1.42 -7.40 -2.36
N VAL A 61 -2.68 -7.79 -2.10
CA VAL A 61 -3.25 -7.84 -0.76
C VAL A 61 -2.54 -8.89 0.10
N ASP A 62 -2.10 -10.00 -0.50
CA ASP A 62 -1.35 -11.07 0.18
C ASP A 62 -0.01 -10.60 0.78
N ARG A 63 0.49 -9.43 0.39
CA ARG A 63 1.70 -8.83 0.98
C ARG A 63 1.45 -8.21 2.35
N PHE A 64 0.19 -8.03 2.74
CA PHE A 64 -0.17 -7.55 4.07
C PHE A 64 -0.28 -8.72 5.04
N LEU A 65 0.37 -8.58 6.19
CA LEU A 65 0.30 -9.59 7.26
C LEU A 65 -1.14 -9.80 7.76
N LEU A 66 -1.94 -8.73 7.80
CA LEU A 66 -3.30 -8.73 8.29
C LEU A 66 -4.20 -7.91 7.36
N ARG A 67 -5.40 -8.41 7.11
CA ARG A 67 -6.51 -7.66 6.50
C ARG A 67 -7.67 -7.59 7.47
N LEU A 68 -8.09 -6.38 7.82
CA LEU A 68 -9.17 -6.14 8.78
C LEU A 68 -10.35 -5.50 8.06
N ARG A 69 -11.56 -6.02 8.32
CA ARG A 69 -12.79 -5.32 7.93
C ARG A 69 -13.21 -4.42 9.07
N VAL A 70 -13.11 -3.12 8.86
CA VAL A 70 -13.55 -2.11 9.83
C VAL A 70 -14.96 -1.68 9.43
N ALA A 71 -15.94 -2.00 10.26
CA ALA A 71 -17.30 -1.51 10.11
C ALA A 71 -17.68 -0.73 11.37
N THR A 72 -18.02 0.54 11.21
CA THR A 72 -18.77 1.28 12.22
C THR A 72 -20.22 0.81 12.16
N ARG A 73 -20.77 0.40 13.32
CA ARG A 73 -22.18 -0.02 13.47
C ARG A 73 -23.15 0.98 12.86
#